data_AF-A0A7K9YLB7-F1
#
_entry.id   AF-A0A7K9YLB7-F1
#
_cell.length_a   1.000
_cell.length_b   1.000
_cell.length_c   1.000
_cell.angle_alpha   90.00
_cell.angle_beta   90.00
_cell.angle_gamma   90.00
#
_symmetry.space_group_name_H-M   'P 1'
#
loop_
_entity.id
_entity.type
_entity.pdbx_description
1 polymer ?
#
loop_
_entity_poly.entity_id
_entity_poly.type
_entity_poly.pdbx_seq_one_letter_code
_entity_poly.pdbx_strand_id
1 'polypeptide(L)'
;MQLPVAYQKAKEQIFRIWTTLHPILSVHVGLASSAKAIIILEQCGKNKGYEEMDACGFHPEGGCCMLDGPEKIESTINMKTIWKNISVEGIDIIFSRDAGRYICDYTYYTSLYYGNGRAAFIHVPPLSKLVTAGSLGKALQTIILEMLKQCGEQKE
;
A
#
# COMPACT_ATOMS: atom_id res chain seq x y z
N MET A 1 -4.45 10.70 -6.32
CA MET A 1 -3.86 11.70 -5.40
C MET A 1 -2.41 11.33 -5.17
N GLN A 2 -1.51 12.30 -5.01
CA GLN A 2 -0.13 12.06 -4.63
C GLN A 2 0.07 12.42 -3.16
N LEU A 3 0.64 11.50 -2.37
CA LEU A 3 1.01 11.75 -0.99
C LEU A 3 2.44 12.29 -0.90
N PRO A 4 2.75 13.17 0.07
CA PRO A 4 4.10 13.63 0.30
C PRO A 4 4.97 12.51 0.88
N VAL A 5 6.27 12.52 0.55
CA VAL A 5 7.28 11.66 1.19
C VAL A 5 7.71 12.28 2.52
N ALA A 6 6.72 12.53 3.40
CA ALA A 6 6.91 13.14 4.70
C ALA A 6 5.88 12.56 5.69
N TYR A 7 6.35 11.97 6.79
CA TYR A 7 5.54 11.12 7.68
C TYR A 7 4.31 11.86 8.21
N GLN A 8 4.52 13.01 8.84
CA GLN A 8 3.44 13.79 9.46
C GLN A 8 2.42 14.26 8.43
N LYS A 9 2.88 14.86 7.32
CA LYS A 9 1.99 15.39 6.27
C LYS A 9 1.19 14.28 5.60
N ALA A 10 1.80 13.11 5.37
CA ALA A 10 1.11 11.98 4.80
C ALA A 10 0.03 11.44 5.76
N LYS A 11 0.34 11.34 7.06
CA LYS A 11 -0.64 10.94 8.09
C LYS A 11 -1.85 11.86 8.13
N GLU A 12 -1.61 13.17 8.15
CA GLU A 12 -2.68 14.18 8.16
C GLU A 12 -3.58 14.08 6.92
N GLN A 13 -3.01 13.89 5.73
CA GLN A 13 -3.79 13.70 4.50
C GLN A 13 -4.60 12.42 4.52
N ILE A 14 -4.02 11.30 4.95
CA ILE A 14 -4.71 10.01 5.05
C ILE A 14 -5.87 10.08 6.05
N PHE A 15 -5.63 10.69 7.22
CA PHE A 15 -6.67 10.91 8.21
C PHE A 15 -7.86 11.69 7.61
N ARG A 16 -7.58 12.77 6.86
CA ARG A 16 -8.63 13.55 6.18
C ARG A 16 -9.37 12.73 5.13
N ILE A 17 -8.68 11.91 4.32
CA ILE A 17 -9.33 11.05 3.32
C ILE A 17 -10.34 10.11 3.99
N TRP A 18 -9.94 9.41 5.05
CA TRP A 18 -10.80 8.44 5.73
C TRP A 18 -11.97 9.08 6.48
N THR A 19 -11.77 10.27 7.05
CA THR A 19 -12.81 10.97 7.83
C THR A 19 -13.76 11.81 6.99
N THR A 20 -13.40 12.18 5.76
CA THR A 20 -14.24 13.03 4.90
C THR A 20 -14.85 12.27 3.74
N LEU A 21 -14.07 11.41 3.06
CA LEU A 21 -14.53 10.70 1.86
C LEU A 21 -15.15 9.34 2.16
N HIS A 22 -14.89 8.78 3.35
CA HIS A 22 -15.39 7.47 3.77
C HIS A 22 -15.25 6.37 2.69
N PRO A 23 -14.04 6.19 2.12
CA PRO A 23 -13.87 5.27 0.99
C PRO A 23 -14.21 3.83 1.37
N ILE A 24 -14.66 3.05 0.38
CA ILE A 24 -14.85 1.60 0.55
C ILE A 24 -13.52 0.86 0.68
N LEU A 25 -12.47 1.38 0.01
CA LEU A 25 -11.11 0.85 -0.03
C LEU A 25 -10.15 1.98 -0.41
N SER A 26 -9.01 2.08 0.27
CA SER A 26 -7.88 2.91 -0.18
C SER A 26 -6.79 2.03 -0.79
N VAL A 27 -6.39 2.27 -2.04
CA VAL A 27 -5.27 1.56 -2.68
C VAL A 27 -4.07 2.48 -2.80
N HIS A 28 -3.00 2.14 -2.10
CA HIS A 28 -1.73 2.84 -2.11
C HIS A 28 -0.80 2.18 -3.14
N VAL A 29 -0.07 3.01 -3.88
CA VAL A 29 0.93 2.56 -4.85
C VAL A 29 2.26 3.23 -4.52
N GLY A 30 3.30 2.42 -4.30
CA GLY A 30 4.64 2.88 -3.97
C GLY A 30 5.69 2.32 -4.92
N LEU A 31 6.81 3.03 -5.08
CA LEU A 31 7.91 2.58 -5.94
C LEU A 31 8.81 1.61 -5.16
N ALA A 32 9.03 0.41 -5.68
CA ALA A 32 10.12 -0.46 -5.26
C ALA A 32 11.31 -0.27 -6.23
N SER A 33 12.25 0.59 -5.85
CA SER A 33 13.35 1.06 -6.72
C SER A 33 14.25 -0.05 -7.26
N SER A 34 14.41 -1.15 -6.51
CA SER A 34 15.22 -2.31 -6.90
C SER A 34 14.47 -3.36 -7.71
N ALA A 35 13.14 -3.29 -7.76
CA ALA A 35 12.30 -4.27 -8.45
C ALA A 35 12.44 -4.12 -9.98
N LYS A 36 12.58 -5.25 -10.69
CA LYS A 36 12.67 -5.30 -12.14
C LYS A 36 11.49 -6.05 -12.70
N ALA A 37 10.57 -5.32 -13.33
CA ALA A 37 9.34 -5.89 -13.89
C ALA A 37 8.51 -6.74 -12.91
N ILE A 38 8.60 -6.44 -11.62
CA ILE A 38 7.87 -7.15 -10.55
C ILE A 38 6.96 -6.15 -9.83
N ILE A 39 5.67 -6.50 -9.73
CA ILE A 39 4.71 -5.89 -8.82
C ILE A 39 4.63 -6.72 -7.54
N ILE A 40 4.61 -6.07 -6.38
CA ILE A 40 4.53 -6.72 -5.07
C ILE A 40 3.19 -6.35 -4.44
N LEU A 41 2.40 -7.37 -4.08
CA LEU A 41 1.13 -7.21 -3.37
C LEU A 41 1.36 -7.39 -1.87
N GLU A 42 1.16 -6.34 -1.08
CA GLU A 42 1.48 -6.32 0.35
C GLU A 42 0.25 -6.64 1.21
N GLN A 43 0.29 -7.72 1.98
CA GLN A 43 -0.83 -8.14 2.84
C GLN A 43 -0.95 -7.34 4.14
N CYS A 44 0.17 -6.84 4.66
CA CYS A 44 0.28 -6.42 6.06
C CYS A 44 1.11 -5.15 6.17
N GLY A 45 0.62 -4.19 6.95
CA GLY A 45 1.38 -3.04 7.42
C GLY A 45 1.89 -3.27 8.85
N LYS A 46 2.99 -2.64 9.22
CA LYS A 46 3.59 -2.77 10.56
C LYS A 46 3.64 -1.42 11.28
N ASN A 47 3.54 -1.43 12.59
CA ASN A 47 3.43 -0.17 13.36
C ASN A 47 4.77 0.39 13.80
N LYS A 48 5.85 -0.39 13.78
CA LYS A 48 7.12 -0.05 14.43
C LYS A 48 8.32 -0.35 13.53
N GLY A 49 9.44 0.31 13.83
CA GLY A 49 10.73 0.13 13.17
C GLY A 49 11.08 1.24 12.19
N TYR A 50 10.40 2.39 12.26
CA TYR A 50 10.68 3.55 11.43
C TYR A 50 11.86 4.35 11.99
N GLU A 51 13.06 4.06 11.50
CA GLU A 51 14.31 4.72 11.91
C GLU A 51 14.83 5.70 10.85
N GLU A 52 14.40 5.52 9.60
CA GLU A 52 14.85 6.35 8.48
C GLU A 52 14.12 7.70 8.46
N MET A 53 14.90 8.78 8.26
CA MET A 53 14.38 10.13 8.08
C MET A 53 13.64 10.29 6.75
N ASP A 54 12.55 11.04 6.75
CA ASP A 54 11.82 11.43 5.56
C ASP A 54 12.53 12.55 4.79
N ALA A 55 11.94 12.99 3.67
CA ALA A 55 12.49 14.04 2.83
C ALA A 55 12.57 15.43 3.53
N CYS A 56 11.98 15.57 4.71
CA CYS A 56 12.05 16.78 5.54
C CYS A 56 13.01 16.62 6.73
N GLY A 57 13.70 15.48 6.87
CA GLY A 57 14.65 15.21 7.94
C GLY A 57 14.01 14.72 9.24
N PHE A 58 12.76 14.25 9.21
CA PHE A 58 12.03 13.77 10.39
C PHE A 58 11.80 12.26 10.32
N HIS A 59 11.80 11.59 11.46
CA HIS A 59 11.27 10.23 11.60
C HIS A 59 10.16 10.22 12.66
N PRO A 60 9.29 9.20 12.69
CA PRO A 60 8.19 9.15 13.65
C PRO A 60 8.70 9.09 15.10
N GLU A 61 8.01 9.78 16.00
CA GLU A 61 8.28 9.71 17.43
C GLU A 61 8.14 8.26 17.93
N GLY A 62 9.12 7.80 18.72
CA GLY A 62 9.18 6.41 19.19
C GLY A 62 9.35 5.37 18.08
N GLY A 63 9.67 5.78 16.85
CA GLY A 63 9.85 4.87 15.70
C GLY A 63 8.57 4.11 15.34
N CYS A 64 7.39 4.67 15.66
CA CYS A 64 6.10 4.02 15.44
C CYS A 64 5.09 4.89 14.69
N CYS A 65 4.11 4.27 14.02
CA CYS A 65 3.08 4.99 13.27
C CYS A 65 1.95 5.51 14.17
N MET A 66 1.50 4.67 15.09
CA MET A 66 0.48 4.95 16.10
C MET A 66 0.97 4.44 17.46
N LEU A 67 1.08 5.32 18.46
CA LEU A 67 1.62 4.99 19.79
C LEU A 67 0.91 3.76 20.41
N ASP A 68 -0.43 3.75 20.36
CA ASP A 68 -1.26 2.67 20.91
C ASP A 68 -1.84 1.74 19.84
N GLY A 69 -1.27 1.76 18.63
CA GLY A 69 -1.73 0.90 17.54
C GLY A 69 -1.24 -0.55 17.67
N PRO A 70 -1.98 -1.53 17.12
CA PRO A 70 -1.53 -2.93 17.08
C PRO A 70 -0.20 -3.06 16.35
N GLU A 71 0.64 -4.06 16.69
CA GLU A 71 1.97 -4.18 16.06
C GLU A 71 1.93 -4.34 14.53
N LYS A 72 0.84 -4.92 14.03
CA LYS A 72 0.59 -5.14 12.62
C LYS A 72 -0.90 -5.11 12.35
N ILE A 73 -1.28 -4.68 11.15
CA ILE A 73 -2.65 -4.76 10.65
C ILE A 73 -2.62 -5.43 9.29
N GLU A 74 -3.50 -6.40 9.08
CA GLU A 74 -3.68 -7.03 7.78
C GLU A 74 -4.82 -6.35 7.03
N SER A 75 -4.66 -6.23 5.72
CA SER A 75 -5.73 -5.78 4.85
C SER A 75 -6.93 -6.74 4.91
N THR A 76 -8.13 -6.19 4.81
CA THR A 76 -9.34 -6.99 4.53
C THR A 76 -9.31 -7.59 3.13
N ILE A 77 -8.43 -7.11 2.25
CA ILE A 77 -8.15 -7.69 0.95
C ILE A 77 -7.16 -8.85 1.12
N ASN A 78 -7.55 -10.02 0.64
CA ASN A 78 -6.71 -11.20 0.55
C ASN A 78 -5.81 -11.11 -0.70
N MET A 79 -4.63 -10.52 -0.52
CA MET A 79 -3.63 -10.35 -1.57
C MET A 79 -3.11 -11.69 -2.09
N LYS A 80 -3.10 -12.73 -1.25
CA LYS A 80 -2.67 -14.07 -1.66
C LYS A 80 -3.62 -14.69 -2.68
N THR A 81 -4.92 -14.48 -2.51
CA THR A 81 -5.93 -14.92 -3.50
C THR A 81 -5.80 -14.15 -4.81
N ILE A 82 -5.62 -12.83 -4.74
CA ILE A 82 -5.41 -12.01 -5.95
C ILE A 82 -4.17 -12.49 -6.70
N TRP A 83 -3.03 -12.60 -6.00
CA TRP A 83 -1.77 -13.07 -6.56
C TRP A 83 -1.90 -14.43 -7.28
N LYS A 84 -2.68 -15.36 -6.73
CA LYS A 84 -2.90 -16.68 -7.37
C LYS A 84 -3.78 -16.63 -8.61
N ASN A 85 -4.72 -15.70 -8.67
CA ASN A 85 -5.78 -15.66 -9.68
C ASN A 85 -5.47 -14.70 -10.83
N ILE A 86 -4.44 -13.87 -10.69
CA ILE A 86 -4.07 -12.87 -11.68
C ILE A 86 -2.74 -13.20 -12.34
N SER A 87 -2.67 -12.94 -13.64
CA SER A 87 -1.43 -12.90 -14.39
C SER A 87 -1.50 -11.67 -15.30
N VAL A 88 -0.40 -10.94 -15.38
CA VAL A 88 -0.27 -9.78 -16.26
C VAL A 88 0.89 -10.02 -17.20
N GLU A 89 0.64 -9.85 -18.50
CA GLU A 89 1.65 -10.07 -19.51
C GLU A 89 2.86 -9.14 -19.31
N GLY A 90 4.07 -9.73 -19.28
CA GLY A 90 5.33 -9.00 -19.18
C GLY A 90 5.65 -8.38 -17.82
N ILE A 91 4.84 -8.64 -16.78
CA ILE A 91 5.07 -8.16 -15.42
C ILE A 91 4.80 -9.29 -14.43
N ASP A 92 5.83 -9.68 -13.69
CA ASP A 92 5.70 -10.66 -12.62
C ASP A 92 4.97 -10.06 -11.42
N ILE A 93 4.20 -10.88 -10.72
CA ILE A 93 3.50 -10.48 -9.50
C ILE A 93 3.91 -11.41 -8.38
N ILE A 94 4.30 -10.84 -7.24
CA ILE A 94 4.65 -11.58 -6.03
C ILE A 94 3.79 -11.14 -4.85
N PHE A 95 3.59 -12.06 -3.93
CA PHE A 95 2.91 -11.82 -2.65
C PHE A 95 3.95 -11.53 -1.56
N SER A 96 3.70 -10.50 -0.75
CA SER A 96 4.51 -10.13 0.40
C SER A 96 3.64 -9.84 1.62
N ARG A 97 4.22 -9.98 2.82
CA ARG A 97 3.62 -9.60 4.11
C ARG A 97 4.46 -8.53 4.81
N ASP A 98 5.32 -7.83 4.07
CA ASP A 98 6.21 -6.80 4.60
C ASP A 98 6.38 -5.67 3.59
N ALA A 99 5.68 -4.55 3.83
CA ALA A 99 5.77 -3.35 3.00
C ALA A 99 7.01 -2.48 3.31
N GLY A 100 7.94 -2.96 4.13
CA GLY A 100 9.16 -2.25 4.54
C GLY A 100 8.99 -1.43 5.81
N ARG A 101 9.92 -0.50 6.09
CA ARG A 101 9.93 0.36 7.28
C ARG A 101 10.21 1.83 6.95
N TYR A 102 9.70 2.26 5.80
CA TYR A 102 9.76 3.66 5.38
C TYR A 102 8.35 4.21 5.13
N ILE A 103 8.23 5.29 4.36
CA ILE A 103 6.97 5.98 4.11
C ILE A 103 5.90 5.09 3.45
N CYS A 104 6.30 4.09 2.66
CA CYS A 104 5.37 3.14 2.03
C CYS A 104 4.55 2.39 3.09
N ASP A 105 5.22 1.64 3.97
CA ASP A 105 4.58 0.93 5.08
C ASP A 105 3.88 1.89 6.05
N TYR A 106 4.47 3.05 6.33
CA TYR A 106 3.85 4.04 7.21
C TYR A 106 2.50 4.54 6.70
N THR A 107 2.43 4.92 5.42
CA THR A 107 1.16 5.37 4.79
C THR A 107 0.17 4.22 4.68
N TYR A 108 0.64 3.02 4.38
CA TYR A 108 -0.19 1.84 4.34
C TYR A 108 -0.82 1.54 5.70
N TYR A 109 0.01 1.43 6.75
CA TYR A 109 -0.41 1.17 8.11
C TYR A 109 -1.35 2.27 8.62
N THR A 110 -1.06 3.54 8.33
CA THR A 110 -1.96 4.65 8.68
C THR A 110 -3.36 4.45 8.10
N SER A 111 -3.46 4.09 6.81
CA SER A 111 -4.75 3.81 6.17
C SER A 111 -5.41 2.54 6.67
N LEU A 112 -4.64 1.50 6.98
CA LEU A 112 -5.18 0.28 7.60
C LEU A 112 -5.80 0.60 8.96
N TYR A 113 -5.13 1.42 9.77
CA TYR A 113 -5.61 1.83 11.09
C TYR A 113 -6.91 2.65 11.00
N TYR A 114 -6.91 3.75 10.24
CA TYR A 114 -8.11 4.59 10.12
C TYR A 114 -9.24 3.94 9.29
N GLY A 115 -8.90 3.05 8.37
CA GLY A 115 -9.83 2.37 7.48
C GLY A 115 -10.41 1.07 8.04
N ASN A 116 -10.03 0.66 9.25
CA ASN A 116 -10.38 -0.64 9.84
C ASN A 116 -10.01 -1.81 8.90
N GLY A 117 -8.77 -1.82 8.42
CA GLY A 117 -8.23 -2.83 7.51
C GLY A 117 -8.59 -2.63 6.02
N ARG A 118 -9.47 -1.68 5.67
CA ARG A 118 -9.90 -1.42 4.28
C ARG A 118 -8.88 -0.61 3.47
N ALA A 119 -7.62 -1.02 3.51
CA ALA A 119 -6.56 -0.44 2.71
C ALA A 119 -5.73 -1.54 2.06
N ALA A 120 -5.15 -1.25 0.90
CA ALA A 120 -4.29 -2.14 0.14
C ALA A 120 -3.03 -1.38 -0.27
N PHE A 121 -1.90 -2.10 -0.42
CA PHE A 121 -0.67 -1.52 -0.90
C PHE A 121 -0.04 -2.38 -2.00
N ILE A 122 0.43 -1.70 -3.04
CA ILE A 122 1.08 -2.30 -4.20
C ILE A 122 2.42 -1.60 -4.40
N HIS A 123 3.53 -2.34 -4.30
CA HIS A 123 4.80 -1.82 -4.83
C HIS A 123 4.90 -2.10 -6.32
N VAL A 124 5.32 -1.10 -7.08
CA VAL A 124 5.53 -1.16 -8.52
C VAL A 124 7.01 -0.97 -8.86
N PRO A 125 7.51 -1.57 -9.96
CA PRO A 125 8.87 -1.36 -10.40
C PRO A 125 9.02 0.01 -11.08
N PRO A 126 10.25 0.54 -11.23
CA PRO A 126 10.50 1.72 -12.05
C PRO A 126 10.06 1.49 -13.49
N LEU A 127 9.61 2.57 -14.14
CA LEU A 127 9.32 2.53 -15.57
C LEU A 127 10.59 2.23 -16.36
N SER A 128 10.43 1.41 -17.39
CA SER A 128 11.51 0.95 -18.26
C SER A 128 10.97 0.61 -19.65
N LYS A 129 11.84 0.15 -20.55
CA LYS A 129 11.41 -0.38 -21.86
C LYS A 129 10.53 -1.63 -21.71
N LEU A 130 10.72 -2.41 -20.65
CA LEU A 130 9.94 -3.63 -20.37
C LEU A 130 8.63 -3.29 -19.65
N VAL A 131 8.68 -2.32 -18.71
CA VAL A 131 7.50 -1.84 -17.97
C VAL A 131 7.21 -0.39 -18.33
N THR A 132 6.37 -0.21 -19.34
CA THR A 132 5.88 1.11 -19.72
C THR A 132 4.82 1.61 -18.76
N ALA A 133 4.56 2.92 -18.73
CA ALA A 133 3.45 3.47 -17.97
C ALA A 133 2.09 2.86 -18.39
N GLY A 134 1.93 2.56 -19.68
CA GLY A 134 0.70 1.95 -20.21
C GLY A 134 0.50 0.51 -19.74
N SER A 135 1.55 -0.33 -19.80
CA SER A 135 1.46 -1.72 -19.32
C SER A 135 1.30 -1.77 -17.79
N LEU A 136 2.00 -0.91 -17.04
CA LEU A 136 1.83 -0.81 -15.60
C LEU A 136 0.43 -0.31 -15.21
N GLY A 137 -0.11 0.68 -15.91
CA GLY A 137 -1.46 1.18 -15.67
C GLY A 137 -2.53 0.11 -15.88
N LYS A 138 -2.41 -0.69 -16.94
CA LYS A 138 -3.29 -1.85 -17.18
C LYS A 138 -3.15 -2.90 -16.09
N ALA A 139 -1.92 -3.21 -15.67
CA ALA A 139 -1.65 -4.16 -14.59
C ALA A 139 -2.36 -3.73 -13.29
N LEU A 140 -2.15 -2.47 -12.88
CA LEU A 140 -2.77 -1.89 -11.70
C LEU A 140 -4.29 -1.89 -11.79
N GLN A 141 -4.86 -1.55 -12.95
CA GLN A 141 -6.30 -1.60 -13.17
C GLN A 141 -6.86 -3.02 -12.94
N THR A 142 -6.25 -4.03 -13.54
CA THR A 142 -6.68 -5.44 -13.36
C THR A 142 -6.58 -5.86 -11.89
N ILE A 143 -5.47 -5.55 -11.22
CA ILE A 143 -5.27 -5.86 -9.80
C ILE A 143 -6.36 -5.18 -8.94
N ILE A 144 -6.62 -3.89 -9.15
CA ILE A 144 -7.61 -3.13 -8.36
C ILE A 144 -9.03 -3.66 -8.61
N LEU A 145 -9.37 -4.08 -9.83
CA LEU A 145 -10.66 -4.70 -10.10
C LEU A 145 -10.84 -6.01 -9.31
N GLU A 146 -9.80 -6.84 -9.18
CA GLU A 146 -9.86 -8.04 -8.32
C GLU A 146 -10.01 -7.69 -6.84
N MET A 147 -9.38 -6.59 -6.36
CA MET A 147 -9.58 -6.10 -4.98
C MET A 147 -11.04 -5.70 -4.74
N LEU A 148 -11.65 -4.99 -5.69
CA LEU A 148 -13.02 -4.49 -5.56
C LEU A 148 -14.05 -5.63 -5.51
N LYS A 149 -13.81 -6.77 -6.17
CA LYS A 149 -14.67 -7.95 -6.03
C LYS A 149 -14.75 -8.44 -4.59
N GLN A 150 -13.62 -8.48 -3.88
CA GLN A 150 -13.57 -8.87 -2.47
C GLN A 150 -14.27 -7.86 -1.54
N CYS A 151 -14.32 -6.57 -1.91
CA CYS A 151 -15.09 -5.57 -1.16
C CYS A 151 -16.61 -5.79 -1.25
N GLY A 152 -17.10 -6.39 -2.34
CA GLY A 152 -18.52 -6.71 -2.53
C GLY A 152 -18.99 -7.91 -1.71
N GLU A 153 -18.10 -8.90 -1.50
CA GLU A 153 -18.38 -10.14 -0.78
C GLU A 153 -18.46 -9.96 0.75
N GLN A 154 -17.88 -8.88 1.30
CA GLN A 154 -17.90 -8.60 2.75
C GLN A 154 -19.21 -7.96 3.26
N LYS A 155 -20.25 -7.89 2.41
CA LYS A 155 -21.57 -7.32 2.75
C LYS A 155 -22.66 -8.37 3.01
N GLU A 156 -22.33 -9.66 2.97
CA GLU A 156 -23.21 -10.77 3.32
C GLU A 156 -22.83 -11.39 4.67
#